data_AF-A0A257H772-F1
#
_entry.id   AF-A0A257H772-F1
#
_cell.length_a   1.000
_cell.length_b   1.000
_cell.length_c   1.000
_cell.angle_alpha   90.00
_cell.angle_beta   90.00
_cell.angle_gamma   90.00
#
_symmetry.space_group_name_H-M   'P 1'
#
loop_
_entity.id
_entity.type
_entity.pdbx_description
1 polymer ?
#
loop_
_entity_poly.entity_id
_entity_poly.type
_entity_poly.pdbx_seq_one_letter_code
_entity_poly.pdbx_strand_id
1 'polypeptide(L)' 'MQHTPTTLLVTAGCASSRSNVTVQESTKISKGQELNDLIRAKQAGALTDDEFESLRHTIMKRPN' A
#
# COMPACT_ATOMS: atom_id res chain seq x y z
N MET A 1 -26.29 47.67 -18.83
CA MET A 1 -26.58 46.68 -17.78
C MET A 1 -25.26 46.04 -17.34
N GLN A 2 -24.48 46.69 -16.47
CA GLN A 2 -23.27 46.10 -15.89
C GLN A 2 -23.22 46.46 -14.41
N HIS A 3 -23.66 45.54 -13.56
CA HIS A 3 -23.37 45.56 -12.13
C HIS A 3 -22.99 44.14 -11.74
N THR A 4 -21.71 43.94 -11.50
CA THR A 4 -21.12 42.76 -10.85
C THR A 4 -21.23 42.91 -9.34
N PRO A 5 -21.90 42.02 -8.61
CA PRO A 5 -21.79 41.96 -7.16
C PRO A 5 -20.72 40.95 -6.72
N THR A 6 -19.66 41.50 -6.16
CA THR A 6 -18.99 41.11 -4.90
C THR A 6 -18.73 39.63 -4.64
N THR A 7 -17.47 39.25 -4.85
CA THR A 7 -16.76 38.12 -4.23
C THR A 7 -16.96 38.08 -2.71
N LEU A 8 -17.59 37.02 -2.20
CA LEU A 8 -17.58 36.65 -0.79
C LEU A 8 -16.53 35.54 -0.60
N LEU A 9 -15.33 35.93 -0.15
CA LEU A 9 -14.33 35.00 0.39
C LEU A 9 -14.90 34.35 1.66
N VAL A 10 -15.41 33.12 1.54
CA VAL A 10 -15.58 32.24 2.68
C VAL A 10 -14.21 31.62 2.97
N THR A 11 -13.39 32.32 3.76
CA THR A 11 -12.27 31.71 4.48
C THR A 11 -12.80 31.04 5.75
N ALA A 12 -13.63 30.02 5.58
CA ALA A 12 -14.03 29.16 6.70
C ALA A 12 -12.94 28.11 6.91
N GLY A 13 -12.02 28.44 7.81
CA GLY A 13 -11.26 27.52 8.65
C GLY A 13 -10.62 26.32 7.96
N CYS A 14 -9.30 26.40 7.75
CA CYS A 14 -8.46 25.21 7.93
C CYS A 14 -8.60 24.75 9.39
N ALA A 15 -9.68 24.02 9.69
CA ALA A 15 -9.73 23.19 10.87
C ALA A 15 -8.59 22.19 10.70
N SER A 16 -7.47 22.49 11.35
CA SER A 16 -6.36 21.56 11.54
C SER A 16 -6.84 20.46 12.48
N SER A 17 -7.79 19.66 12.00
CA SER A 17 -8.09 18.36 12.56
C SER A 17 -6.85 17.53 12.30
N ARG A 18 -5.97 17.52 13.29
CA ARG A 18 -4.79 16.68 13.36
C ARG A 18 -5.30 15.25 13.19
N SER A 19 -5.24 14.76 11.95
CA SER A 19 -5.56 13.39 11.63
C SER A 19 -4.46 12.58 12.29
N ASN A 20 -4.72 12.10 13.50
CA ASN A 20 -3.87 11.13 14.16
C ASN A 20 -4.10 9.81 13.41
N VAL A 21 -3.49 9.70 12.23
CA VAL A 21 -3.48 8.49 11.42
C VAL A 21 -2.68 7.48 12.22
N THR A 22 -3.37 6.79 13.12
CA THR A 22 -2.83 5.59 13.72
C THR A 22 -2.92 4.55 12.61
N VAL A 23 -1.81 4.34 11.90
CA VAL A 23 -1.68 3.23 10.94
C VAL A 23 -1.70 1.97 11.78
N GLN A 24 -2.92 1.51 12.09
CA GLN A 24 -3.19 0.42 13.02
C GLN A 24 -3.47 -0.87 12.26
N GLU A 25 -2.81 -1.08 11.12
CA GLU A 25 -2.83 -2.39 10.46
C GLU A 25 -1.39 -2.77 10.16
N SER A 26 -0.77 -3.49 11.09
CA SER A 26 0.39 -4.31 10.76
C SER A 26 -0.09 -5.31 9.72
N THR A 27 0.26 -5.09 8.44
CA THR A 27 -0.05 -6.04 7.37
C THR A 27 0.69 -7.33 7.71
N LYS A 28 0.02 -8.27 8.39
CA LYS A 28 0.60 -9.55 8.77
C LYS A 28 0.59 -10.43 7.53
N ILE A 29 1.62 -10.30 6.71
CA ILE A 29 1.79 -11.19 5.57
C ILE A 29 2.24 -12.55 6.10
N SER A 30 1.37 -13.54 5.97
CA SER A 30 1.70 -14.91 6.34
C SER A 30 2.64 -15.51 5.30
N LYS A 31 3.45 -16.49 5.71
CA LYS A 31 4.27 -17.28 4.77
C LYS A 31 3.46 -17.86 3.63
N GLY A 32 2.23 -18.31 3.92
CA GLY A 32 1.33 -18.85 2.90
C GLY A 32 0.99 -17.84 1.82
N GLN A 33 0.75 -16.58 2.20
CA GLN A 33 0.53 -15.50 1.22
C GLN A 33 1.80 -15.21 0.41
N GLU A 34 2.96 -15.09 1.06
CA GLU A 34 4.22 -14.80 0.36
C GLU A 34 4.55 -15.88 -0.69
N LEU A 35 4.30 -17.16 -0.38
CA LEU A 35 4.52 -18.25 -1.32
C LEU A 35 3.52 -18.23 -2.47
N ASN A 36 2.26 -17.89 -2.19
CA ASN A 36 1.25 -17.79 -3.24
C ASN A 36 1.59 -16.66 -4.21
N ASP A 37 2.02 -15.51 -3.68
CA ASP A 37 2.48 -14.35 -4.45
C ASP A 37 3.70 -14.72 -5.30
N LEU A 38 4.65 -15.45 -4.69
CA LEU A 38 5.84 -15.93 -5.38
C LEU A 38 5.50 -16.87 -6.56
N ILE A 39 4.54 -17.78 -6.39
CA ILE A 39 4.06 -18.66 -7.46
C ILE A 39 3.41 -17.83 -8.59
N ARG A 40 2.59 -16.84 -8.23
CA ARG A 40 1.96 -15.94 -9.22
C ARG A 40 2.99 -15.15 -10.01
N ALA A 41 4.02 -14.64 -9.34
CA ALA A 41 5.13 -13.93 -9.99
C ALA A 41 5.88 -14.82 -10.99
N LYS A 42 6.16 -16.08 -10.62
CA LYS A 42 6.77 -17.06 -11.54
C LYS A 42 5.88 -17.33 -12.76
N GLN A 43 4.58 -17.54 -12.55
CA GLN A 43 3.62 -17.79 -13.63
C GLN A 43 3.47 -16.59 -14.57
N ALA A 44 3.63 -15.38 -14.06
CA ALA A 44 3.66 -14.16 -14.85
C ALA A 44 4.99 -13.97 -15.62
N GLY A 45 5.96 -14.89 -15.47
CA GLY A 45 7.28 -14.78 -16.09
C GLY A 45 8.16 -13.68 -15.47
N ALA A 46 7.81 -13.20 -14.27
CA ALA A 46 8.55 -12.14 -13.60
C ALA A 46 9.85 -12.63 -12.92
N LEU A 47 10.04 -13.94 -12.81
CA LEU A 47 11.15 -14.60 -12.14
C LEU A 47 11.63 -15.79 -12.98
N THR A 48 12.94 -16.02 -12.95
CA THR A 48 13.54 -17.28 -13.40
C THR A 48 13.32 -18.41 -12.38
N ASP A 49 13.53 -19.66 -12.78
CA ASP A 49 13.42 -20.82 -11.88
C ASP A 49 14.38 -20.74 -10.68
N ASP A 50 15.61 -20.28 -10.89
CA ASP A 50 16.61 -20.09 -9.84
C ASP A 50 16.19 -19.02 -8.82
N GLU A 51 15.68 -17.88 -9.30
CA GLU A 51 15.19 -16.81 -8.42
C GLU A 51 13.99 -17.26 -7.60
N PHE A 52 13.08 -18.02 -8.21
CA PHE A 52 11.93 -18.59 -7.51
C PHE A 52 12.36 -19.50 -6.35
N GLU A 53 13.27 -20.45 -6.61
CA GLU A 53 13.71 -21.39 -5.56
C GLU A 53 14.49 -20.69 -4.45
N SER A 54 15.32 -19.69 -4.79
CA SER A 54 16.05 -18.87 -3.80
C SER A 54 15.10 -18.12 -2.87
N LEU A 55 14.06 -17.48 -3.42
CA LEU A 55 13.06 -16.74 -2.65
C LEU A 55 12.19 -17.68 -1.81
N ARG A 56 11.76 -18.80 -2.38
CA ARG A 56 10.98 -19.84 -1.68
C ARG A 56 11.75 -20.35 -0.46
N HIS A 57 13.03 -20.66 -0.62
CA HIS A 57 13.88 -21.14 0.47
C HIS A 57 14.04 -20.08 1.57
N THR A 58 14.18 -18.81 1.20
CA THR A 58 14.26 -17.69 2.15
C THR A 58 12.98 -17.55 2.98
N ILE A 59 11.81 -17.60 2.33
CA ILE A 59 10.51 -17.53 3.01
C ILE A 59 10.33 -18.71 3.99
N MET A 60 10.73 -19.91 3.58
CA MET A 60 10.65 -21.12 4.42
C MET A 60 11.56 -21.07 5.65
N LYS A 61 12.75 -20.48 5.53
CA LYS A 61 13.72 -20.40 6.62
C LYS A 61 13.35 -19.41 7.73
N ARG A 62 12.56 -18.38 7.41
CA ARG A 62 12.15 -17.38 8.41
C ARG A 62 11.31 -18.06 9.51
N PRO A 63 11.43 -17.68 10.79
CA PRO A 63 10.46 -18.10 11.80
C PRO A 63 9.04 -17.59 11.50
N ASN A 64 8.02 -18.20 12.12
CA ASN A 64 6.61 -17.83 11.93
C ASN A 64 6.22 -16.58 12.73
#